data_AF-A0A6P1EZP4-F1
#
_entry.id   AF-A0A6P1EZP4-F1
#
_cell.length_a   1.000
_cell.length_b   1.000
_cell.length_c   1.000
_cell.angle_alpha   90.00
_cell.angle_beta   90.00
_cell.angle_gamma   90.00
#
_symmetry.space_group_name_H-M   'P 1'
#
loop_
_entity.id
_entity.type
_entity.pdbx_description
1 polymer ?
#
loop_
_entity_poly.entity_id
_entity_poly.type
_entity_poly.pdbx_seq_one_letter_code
_entity_poly.pdbx_strand_id
1 'polypeptide(L)' 'MTTDLLGTPLTRDETDILAVYAGLKSLLERDLAPAVAANLRDALASTGVVVTDLALDFEHLLDLGA' A
#
# COMPACT_ATOMS: atom_id res chain seq x y z
N MET A 1 1.42 -11.00 -8.64
CA MET A 1 2.44 -10.30 -9.45
C MET A 1 3.81 -10.64 -8.88
N THR A 2 4.81 -10.91 -9.71
CA THR A 2 6.19 -11.22 -9.29
C THR A 2 7.21 -10.25 -9.90
N THR A 3 6.73 -9.22 -10.58
CA THR A 3 7.51 -8.16 -11.22
C THR A 3 6.91 -6.80 -10.88
N ASP A 4 7.75 -5.77 -10.87
CA ASP A 4 7.34 -4.37 -10.79
C ASP A 4 6.62 -3.90 -12.07
N LEU A 5 6.20 -2.63 -12.10
CA LEU A 5 5.53 -2.01 -13.25
C LEU A 5 6.47 -1.80 -14.46
N LEU A 6 7.78 -1.95 -14.28
CA LEU A 6 8.80 -1.84 -15.33
C LEU A 6 9.18 -3.21 -15.91
N GLY A 7 8.62 -4.30 -15.38
CA GLY A 7 8.90 -5.68 -15.80
C GLY A 7 10.12 -6.31 -15.13
N THR A 8 10.67 -5.69 -14.09
CA THR A 8 11.79 -6.22 -13.29
C THR A 8 11.28 -7.20 -12.24
N PRO A 9 11.93 -8.34 -12.00
CA PRO A 9 11.60 -9.21 -10.87
C PRO A 9 11.71 -8.46 -9.54
N LEU A 10 10.71 -8.68 -8.67
CA LEU A 10 10.72 -8.06 -7.35
C LEU A 10 11.87 -8.59 -6.50
N THR A 11 12.52 -7.69 -5.79
CA THR A 11 13.43 -8.02 -4.70
C THR A 11 12.65 -8.49 -3.48
N ARG A 12 13.38 -9.03 -2.50
CA ARG A 12 12.79 -9.40 -1.21
C ARG A 12 12.22 -8.18 -0.49
N ASP A 13 12.95 -7.07 -0.48
CA ASP A 13 12.54 -5.86 0.23
C ASP A 13 11.26 -5.26 -0.40
N GLU A 14 11.18 -5.23 -1.73
CA GLU A 14 9.97 -4.79 -2.45
C GLU A 14 8.76 -5.70 -2.18
N THR A 15 9.00 -7.01 -2.08
CA THR A 15 7.96 -7.97 -1.71
C THR A 15 7.45 -7.72 -0.29
N ASP A 16 8.36 -7.48 0.66
CA ASP A 16 8.01 -7.20 2.06
C ASP A 16 7.26 -5.85 2.18
N ILE A 17 7.64 -4.83 1.40
CA ILE A 17 6.92 -3.54 1.32
C ILE A 17 5.50 -3.72 0.77
N LEU A 18 5.33 -4.48 -0.32
CA LEU A 18 4.01 -4.78 -0.88
C LEU A 18 3.13 -5.54 0.12
N ALA A 19 3.70 -6.42 0.94
CA ALA A 19 2.96 -7.12 1.98
C ALA A 19 2.43 -6.15 3.06
N VAL A 20 3.22 -5.15 3.45
CA VAL A 20 2.76 -4.08 4.36
C VAL A 20 1.63 -3.27 3.72
N TYR A 21 1.81 -2.84 2.46
CA TYR A 21 0.80 -2.07 1.74
C TYR A 21 -0.54 -2.82 1.63
N ALA A 22 -0.49 -4.09 1.21
CA ALA A 22 -1.68 -4.95 1.13
C ALA A 22 -2.32 -5.20 2.50
N GLY A 23 -1.51 -5.38 3.55
CA GLY A 23 -1.99 -5.55 4.91
C GLY A 23 -2.75 -4.33 5.44
N LEU A 24 -2.25 -3.12 5.15
CA LEU A 24 -2.92 -1.87 5.51
C LEU A 24 -4.27 -1.73 4.79
N LYS A 25 -4.33 -2.02 3.47
CA LYS A 25 -5.59 -2.05 2.71
C LYS A 25 -6.60 -3.01 3.34
N SER A 26 -6.19 -4.24 3.63
CA SER A 26 -7.06 -5.26 4.24
C SER A 26 -7.53 -4.91 5.66
N LEU A 27 -6.72 -4.19 6.45
CA LEU A 27 -7.16 -3.73 7.76
C LEU A 27 -8.28 -2.67 7.65
N LEU A 28 -8.19 -1.79 6.67
CA LEU A 28 -9.15 -0.69 6.46
C LEU A 28 -10.51 -1.17 5.93
N GLU A 29 -10.62 -2.42 5.48
CA GLU A 29 -11.90 -3.06 5.11
C GLU A 29 -12.72 -3.50 6.34
N ARG A 30 -12.14 -3.44 7.55
CA ARG A 30 -12.77 -3.90 8.79
C ARG A 30 -13.53 -2.78 9.50
N ASP A 31 -14.45 -3.15 10.38
CA ASP A 31 -15.07 -2.22 11.31
C ASP A 31 -14.07 -1.85 12.43
N LEU A 32 -13.52 -0.65 12.34
CA LEU A 32 -12.49 -0.13 13.23
C LEU A 32 -12.97 1.12 13.94
N ALA A 33 -12.45 1.36 15.15
CA ALA A 33 -12.65 2.63 15.82
C ALA A 33 -12.18 3.79 14.91
N PRO A 34 -12.92 4.91 14.82
CA PRO A 34 -12.63 5.98 13.85
C PRO A 34 -11.18 6.50 13.90
N ALA A 35 -10.64 6.69 15.11
CA ALA A 35 -9.26 7.13 15.29
C ALA A 35 -8.24 6.12 14.76
N VAL A 36 -8.49 4.82 14.91
CA VAL A 36 -7.60 3.77 14.38
C VAL A 36 -7.64 3.77 12.85
N ALA A 37 -8.84 3.85 12.26
CA ALA A 37 -9.00 3.90 10.82
C ALA A 37 -8.32 5.14 10.21
N ALA A 38 -8.38 6.31 10.87
CA ALA A 38 -7.69 7.51 10.42
C ALA A 38 -6.16 7.32 10.38
N ASN A 39 -5.56 6.85 11.48
CA ASN A 39 -4.11 6.63 11.53
C ASN A 39 -3.63 5.54 10.54
N LEU A 40 -4.45 4.52 10.30
CA LEU A 40 -4.13 3.50 9.28
C LEU A 40 -4.22 4.04 7.86
N ARG A 41 -5.10 5.01 7.56
CA ARG A 41 -5.11 5.72 6.27
C ARG A 41 -3.86 6.56 6.09
N ASP A 42 -3.39 7.25 7.12
CA ASP A 42 -2.14 8.03 7.07
C ASP A 42 -0.92 7.14 6.81
N ALA A 43 -0.88 5.98 7.47
CA ALA A 43 0.13 4.95 7.23
C ALA A 43 0.05 4.42 5.78
N LEU A 44 -1.16 4.10 5.31
CA LEU A 44 -1.38 3.63 3.94
C LEU A 44 -0.92 4.65 2.90
N ALA A 45 -1.25 5.93 3.09
CA ALA A 45 -0.83 7.01 2.20
C ALA A 45 0.71 7.10 2.14
N SER A 46 1.37 7.07 3.30
CA SER A 46 2.84 7.12 3.37
C SER A 46 3.48 5.90 2.72
N THR A 47 2.93 4.70 2.93
CA THR A 47 3.41 3.47 2.27
C THR A 47 3.13 3.48 0.76
N GLY A 48 2.00 4.04 0.33
CA GLY A 48 1.64 4.18 -1.08
C GLY A 48 2.62 5.05 -1.86
N VAL A 49 3.21 6.08 -1.24
CA VAL A 49 4.31 6.86 -1.84
C VAL A 49 5.53 5.97 -2.09
N VAL A 50 5.93 5.16 -1.12
CA VAL A 50 7.07 4.23 -1.28
C VAL A 50 6.83 3.22 -2.40
N VAL A 51 5.62 2.64 -2.46
CA VAL A 51 5.21 1.69 -3.50
C VAL A 51 5.26 2.35 -4.89
N THR A 52 4.83 3.60 -4.99
CA THR A 52 4.86 4.38 -6.24
C THR A 52 6.29 4.72 -6.65
N ASP A 53 7.12 5.19 -5.73
CA ASP A 53 8.52 5.59 -5.99
C ASP A 53 9.37 4.40 -6.46
N LEU A 54 9.07 3.20 -5.96
CA LEU A 54 9.69 1.94 -6.38
C LEU A 54 9.04 1.32 -7.62
N ALA A 55 8.03 1.98 -8.22
CA ALA A 55 7.27 1.50 -9.36
C ALA A 55 6.68 0.08 -9.16
N LEU A 56 6.25 -0.26 -7.94
CA LEU A 56 5.77 -1.61 -7.61
C LEU A 56 4.29 -1.80 -7.94
N ASP A 57 3.48 -0.79 -7.64
CA ASP A 57 2.04 -0.76 -7.91
C ASP A 57 1.61 0.71 -8.07
N PHE A 58 0.53 0.94 -8.80
CA PHE A 58 -0.04 2.28 -8.97
C PHE A 58 -1.56 2.19 -8.86
N GLU A 59 -2.06 2.55 -7.68
CA GLU A 59 -3.47 2.86 -7.44
C GLU A 59 -3.57 4.36 -7.14
N HIS A 60 -4.48 5.06 -7.79
CA HIS A 60 -4.78 6.43 -7.40
C HIS A 60 -5.41 6.41 -6.00
N LEU A 61 -4.75 7.01 -5.00
CA LEU A 61 -5.25 7.07 -3.62
C LEU A 61 -6.63 7.75 -3.49
N LEU A 62 -7.05 8.52 -4.50
CA LEU A 62 -8.41 9.08 -4.61
C LEU A 62 -9.50 8.01 -4.68
N ASP A 63 -9.18 6.82 -5.18
CA ASP A 63 -10.12 5.70 -5.27
C ASP A 63 -10.38 5.05 -3.89
N LEU A 64 -9.59 5.41 -2.86
CA LEU A 64 -9.71 4.93 -1.48
C LEU A 64 -10.32 5.97 -0.51
N GLY A 65 -10.75 7.13 -1.03
CA GLY A 65 -11.42 8.17 -0.24
C GLY A 65 -10.51 8.88 0.77
N ALA A 66 -9.22 9.02 0.47
CA ALA A 66 -8.26 9.82 1.22
C ALA A 66 -8.34 11.31 0.88
#